data_AF-A0A5E4LYR7-F1
#
_entry.id   AF-A0A5E4LYR7-F1
#
_cell.length_a   1.000
_cell.length_b   1.000
_cell.length_c   1.000
_cell.angle_alpha   90.00
_cell.angle_beta   90.00
_cell.angle_gamma   90.00
#
_symmetry.space_group_name_H-M   'P 1'
#
loop_
_entity.id
_entity.type
_entity.pdbx_description
1 polymer ?
#
loop_
_entity_poly.entity_id
_entity_poly.type
_entity_poly.pdbx_seq_one_letter_code
_entity_poly.pdbx_strand_id
1 'polypeptide(L)'
;MRAQSATELVTYVGFSIFILMVFLLAMGVYEKQVNYERKAVQARGILWSLSSELNGAVAVGDGYERFVTLPARLPDNTNYSLVMVPVSQVLQIYWGDSEGGYGLPVTTPNMTGSFTPGAVNRITNTNGIINVEAVT
;
A
#
# COMPACT_ATOMS: atom_id res chain seq x y z
N MET A 1 54.85 -27.25 6.09
CA MET A 1 54.63 -25.79 6.18
C MET A 1 53.81 -25.24 5.01
N ARG A 2 54.17 -25.43 3.73
CA ARG A 2 53.37 -24.94 2.58
C ARG A 2 51.91 -25.42 2.55
N ALA A 3 51.67 -26.70 2.88
CA ALA A 3 50.32 -27.25 2.93
C ALA A 3 49.47 -26.62 4.05
N GLN A 4 50.06 -26.32 5.20
CA GLN A 4 49.39 -25.65 6.32
C GLN A 4 48.99 -24.21 5.95
N SER A 5 49.89 -23.45 5.32
CA SER A 5 49.58 -22.09 4.86
C SER A 5 48.49 -22.07 3.77
N ALA A 6 48.43 -23.09 2.91
CA ALA A 6 47.37 -23.24 1.92
C ALA A 6 46.01 -23.56 2.58
N THR A 7 45.99 -24.42 3.60
CA THR A 7 44.76 -24.71 4.35
C THR A 7 44.24 -23.48 5.09
N GLU A 8 45.11 -22.75 5.78
CA GLU A 8 44.76 -21.50 6.48
C GLU A 8 44.16 -20.47 5.51
N LEU A 9 44.78 -20.28 4.33
CA LEU A 9 44.26 -19.39 3.29
C LEU A 9 42.86 -19.81 2.82
N VAL A 10 42.65 -21.11 2.53
CA VAL A 10 41.34 -21.62 2.10
C VAL A 10 40.29 -21.42 3.19
N THR A 11 40.64 -21.62 4.46
CA THR A 11 39.73 -21.38 5.59
C THR A 11 39.35 -19.90 5.69
N TYR A 12 40.29 -18.97 5.57
CA TYR A 12 39.98 -17.53 5.61
C TYR A 12 39.15 -17.07 4.43
N VAL A 13 39.45 -17.57 3.22
CA VAL A 13 38.65 -17.27 2.02
C VAL A 13 37.22 -17.82 2.17
N GLY A 14 37.08 -19.07 2.63
CA GLY A 14 35.78 -19.68 2.88
C GLY A 14 34.97 -18.91 3.92
N PHE A 15 35.59 -18.51 5.02
CA PHE A 15 34.92 -17.71 6.06
C PHE A 15 34.53 -16.31 5.55
N SER A 16 35.37 -15.68 4.73
CA SER A 16 35.07 -14.38 4.13
C SER A 16 33.89 -14.45 3.17
N ILE A 17 33.82 -15.49 2.34
CA ILE A 17 32.68 -15.75 1.44
C ILE A 17 31.41 -16.01 2.26
N PHE A 18 31.52 -16.79 3.35
CA PHE A 18 30.40 -17.05 4.23
C PHE A 18 29.85 -15.77 4.87
N ILE A 19 30.71 -14.90 5.40
CA ILE A 19 30.29 -13.60 5.95
C ILE A 19 29.60 -12.76 4.87
N LEU A 20 30.18 -12.70 3.67
CA LEU A 20 29.61 -11.95 2.55
C LEU A 20 28.20 -12.46 2.20
N MET A 21 28.00 -13.78 2.16
CA MET A 21 26.68 -14.37 1.92
C MET A 21 25.66 -13.98 2.99
N VAL A 22 26.03 -14.06 4.27
CA VAL A 22 25.14 -13.63 5.37
C VAL A 22 24.77 -12.15 5.23
N PHE A 23 25.73 -11.30 4.88
CA PHE A 23 25.49 -9.87 4.69
C PHE A 23 24.55 -9.57 3.52
N LEU A 24 24.74 -10.26 2.38
CA LEU A 24 23.86 -10.12 1.21
C LEU A 24 22.42 -10.55 1.52
N LEU A 25 22.24 -11.64 2.28
CA LEU A 25 20.91 -12.09 2.71
C LEU A 25 20.23 -11.06 3.64
N ALA A 26 20.97 -10.48 4.59
CA ALA A 26 20.45 -9.46 5.48
C ALA A 26 20.03 -8.19 4.72
N MET A 27 20.83 -7.74 3.74
CA MET A 27 20.47 -6.60 2.90
C MET A 27 19.19 -6.82 2.09
N GLY A 28 18.98 -8.03 1.54
CA GLY A 28 17.76 -8.34 0.79
C GLY A 28 16.49 -8.22 1.63
N VAL A 29 16.53 -8.57 2.92
CA VAL A 29 15.40 -8.41 3.85
C VAL A 29 15.16 -6.93 4.14
N TYR A 30 16.22 -6.17 4.42
CA TYR A 30 16.14 -4.74 4.70
C TYR A 30 15.56 -3.96 3.51
N GLU A 31 16.01 -4.26 2.29
CA GLU A 31 15.51 -3.61 1.07
C GLU A 31 14.00 -3.84 0.88
N LYS A 32 13.52 -5.07 1.12
CA LYS A 32 12.09 -5.38 1.07
C LYS A 32 11.29 -4.56 2.08
N GLN A 33 11.78 -4.44 3.31
CA GLN A 33 11.10 -3.66 4.35
C GLN A 33 11.05 -2.17 3.99
N VAL A 34 12.17 -1.59 3.55
CA VAL A 34 12.21 -0.17 3.14
C VAL A 34 11.27 0.09 1.96
N ASN A 35 11.23 -0.82 0.98
CA ASN A 35 10.31 -0.71 -0.15
C ASN A 35 8.84 -0.81 0.29
N TYR A 36 8.53 -1.72 1.21
CA TYR A 36 7.19 -1.82 1.79
C TYR A 36 6.78 -0.55 2.51
N GLU A 37 7.63 -0.02 3.41
CA GLU A 37 7.36 1.22 4.16
C GLU A 37 7.18 2.41 3.23
N ARG A 38 8.02 2.52 2.19
CA ARG A 38 7.89 3.58 1.17
C ARG A 38 6.54 3.51 0.46
N LYS A 39 6.10 2.33 0.04
CA LYS A 39 4.78 2.13 -0.59
C LYS A 39 3.64 2.44 0.39
N ALA A 40 3.77 2.04 1.65
CA ALA A 40 2.78 2.35 2.69
C ALA A 40 2.61 3.85 2.92
N VAL A 41 3.72 4.62 2.95
CA VAL A 41 3.67 6.09 3.06
C VAL A 41 2.97 6.72 1.86
N GLN A 42 3.24 6.22 0.65
CA GLN A 42 2.58 6.70 -0.57
C GLN A 42 1.07 6.38 -0.58
N ALA A 43 0.72 5.14 -0.25
CA ALA A 43 -0.67 4.69 -0.14
C ALA A 43 -1.44 5.47 0.94
N ARG A 44 -0.78 5.78 2.07
CA ARG A 44 -1.34 6.58 3.15
C ARG A 44 -1.83 7.95 2.68
N GLY A 45 -1.09 8.63 1.79
CA GLY A 45 -1.51 9.93 1.27
C GLY A 45 -2.83 9.86 0.50
N ILE A 46 -2.97 8.86 -0.38
CA ILE A 46 -4.20 8.62 -1.15
C ILE A 46 -5.36 8.27 -0.20
N LEU A 47 -5.13 7.35 0.74
CA LEU A 47 -6.14 6.92 1.70
C LEU A 47 -6.55 8.03 2.66
N TRP A 48 -5.65 8.93 3.07
CA TRP A 48 -6.02 10.06 3.90
C TRP A 48 -7.01 10.98 3.17
N SER A 49 -6.71 11.32 1.91
CA SER A 49 -7.61 12.11 1.07
C SER A 49 -8.99 11.44 0.94
N LEU A 50 -9.01 10.15 0.56
CA LEU A 50 -10.26 9.40 0.42
C LEU A 50 -11.03 9.26 1.73
N SER A 51 -10.35 8.95 2.84
CA SER A 51 -10.98 8.83 4.15
C SER A 51 -11.58 10.16 4.60
N SER A 52 -10.91 11.29 4.32
CA SER A 52 -11.43 12.62 4.62
C SER A 52 -12.67 12.93 3.81
N GLU A 53 -12.68 12.61 2.52
CA GLU A 53 -13.85 12.79 1.64
C GLU A 53 -15.03 11.91 2.05
N LEU A 54 -14.79 10.64 2.38
CA LEU A 54 -15.83 9.74 2.88
C LEU A 54 -16.39 10.21 4.21
N ASN A 55 -15.53 10.61 5.15
CA ASN A 55 -15.96 11.17 6.43
C ASN A 55 -16.72 12.49 6.26
N GLY A 56 -16.30 13.32 5.31
CA GLY A 56 -17.01 14.53 4.90
C GLY A 56 -18.40 14.23 4.35
N ALA A 57 -18.52 13.20 3.50
CA ALA A 57 -19.80 12.74 2.97
C ALA A 57 -20.76 12.32 4.10
N VAL A 58 -20.25 11.58 5.12
CA VAL A 58 -21.04 11.22 6.31
C VAL A 58 -21.47 12.46 7.08
N ALA A 59 -20.54 13.40 7.32
CA ALA A 59 -20.79 14.58 8.15
C ALA A 59 -21.79 15.56 7.52
N VAL A 60 -21.75 15.73 6.19
CA VAL A 60 -22.70 16.57 5.45
C VAL A 60 -24.06 15.88 5.33
N GLY A 61 -24.06 14.56 5.12
CA GLY A 61 -25.29 13.79 4.93
C GLY A 61 -25.84 13.93 3.51
N ASP A 62 -27.17 13.96 3.40
CA ASP A 62 -27.87 13.90 2.12
C ASP A 62 -27.56 15.09 1.21
N GLY A 63 -27.32 14.79 -0.07
CA GLY A 63 -26.98 15.79 -1.08
C GLY A 63 -25.49 16.10 -1.16
N TYR A 64 -24.63 15.39 -0.40
CA TYR A 64 -23.19 15.45 -0.63
C TYR A 64 -22.86 14.94 -2.03
N GLU A 65 -22.03 15.69 -2.74
CA GLU A 65 -21.47 15.30 -4.02
C GLU A 65 -20.07 15.86 -4.20
N ARG A 66 -19.10 14.98 -4.47
CA ARG A 66 -17.72 15.35 -4.81
C ARG A 66 -17.15 14.45 -5.87
N PHE A 67 -16.23 15.01 -6.65
CA PHE A 67 -15.44 14.30 -7.64
C PHE A 67 -14.00 14.21 -7.12
N VAL A 68 -13.46 13.00 -7.12
CA VAL A 68 -12.10 12.71 -6.66
C VAL A 68 -11.34 12.01 -7.77
N THR A 69 -10.23 12.59 -8.19
CA THR A 69 -9.34 11.97 -9.17
C THR A 69 -8.35 11.06 -8.47
N LEU A 70 -8.33 9.78 -8.85
CA LEU A 70 -7.37 8.83 -8.34
C LEU A 70 -6.25 8.60 -9.35
N PRO A 71 -4.98 8.54 -8.91
CA PRO A 71 -3.89 8.22 -9.81
C PRO A 71 -4.04 6.77 -10.29
N ALA A 72 -3.65 6.49 -11.54
CA ALA A 72 -3.72 5.12 -12.08
C ALA A 72 -2.78 4.14 -11.35
N ARG A 73 -1.70 4.66 -10.77
CA ARG A 73 -0.64 3.91 -10.08
C ARG A 73 -0.13 4.70 -8.89
N LEU A 74 0.56 4.02 -7.98
CA LEU A 74 1.35 4.68 -6.94
C LEU A 74 2.49 5.50 -7.57
N PRO A 75 3.05 6.49 -6.85
CA PRO A 75 4.16 7.33 -7.35
C PRO A 75 5.38 6.55 -7.87
N ASP A 76 5.63 5.35 -7.38
CA ASP A 76 6.69 4.46 -7.83
C ASP A 76 6.29 3.58 -9.05
N ASN A 77 5.16 3.90 -9.69
CA ASN A 77 4.58 3.18 -10.82
C ASN A 77 4.05 1.77 -10.45
N THR A 78 3.82 1.48 -9.17
CA THR A 78 3.17 0.23 -8.72
C THR A 78 1.66 0.29 -8.95
N ASN A 79 1.09 -0.78 -9.52
CA ASN A 79 -0.36 -0.95 -9.62
C ASN A 79 -0.96 -1.18 -8.22
N TYR A 80 -2.16 -0.66 -7.99
CA TYR A 80 -2.86 -0.83 -6.72
C TYR A 80 -4.35 -1.03 -6.93
N SER A 81 -5.01 -1.59 -5.92
CA SER A 81 -6.47 -1.71 -5.84
C SER A 81 -6.97 -1.14 -4.52
N LEU A 82 -8.22 -0.69 -4.52
CA LEU A 82 -8.90 -0.13 -3.35
C LEU A 82 -10.04 -1.07 -2.96
N VAL A 83 -10.10 -1.42 -1.67
CA VAL A 83 -11.16 -2.26 -1.12
C VAL A 83 -11.66 -1.65 0.17
N MET A 84 -12.97 -1.44 0.25
CA MET A 84 -13.64 -1.13 1.50
C MET A 84 -13.97 -2.43 2.21
N VAL A 85 -13.58 -2.55 3.48
CA VAL A 85 -13.93 -3.69 4.34
C VAL A 85 -15.02 -3.22 5.31
N PRO A 86 -16.31 -3.49 5.02
CA PRO A 86 -17.42 -2.89 5.78
C PRO A 86 -17.43 -3.30 7.25
N VAL A 87 -17.07 -4.55 7.55
CA VAL A 87 -17.11 -5.11 8.91
C VAL A 87 -16.13 -4.39 9.84
N SER A 88 -14.95 -4.03 9.35
CA SER A 88 -13.92 -3.33 10.14
C SER A 88 -13.92 -1.82 9.91
N GLN A 89 -14.78 -1.31 9.02
CA GLN A 89 -14.83 0.09 8.61
C GLN A 89 -13.45 0.61 8.15
N VAL A 90 -12.71 -0.20 7.39
CA VAL A 90 -11.38 0.17 6.89
C VAL A 90 -11.41 0.26 5.38
N LEU A 91 -10.95 1.38 4.84
CA LEU A 91 -10.59 1.51 3.44
C LEU A 91 -9.11 1.09 3.28
N GLN A 92 -8.88 0.07 2.45
CA GLN A 92 -7.55 -0.50 2.24
C GLN A 92 -7.08 -0.29 0.80
N ILE A 93 -5.82 0.08 0.64
CA ILE A 93 -5.09 -0.02 -0.62
C ILE A 93 -4.24 -1.28 -0.54
N TYR A 94 -4.35 -2.13 -1.56
CA TYR A 94 -3.42 -3.23 -1.79
C TYR A 94 -2.51 -2.88 -2.96
N TRP A 95 -1.23 -3.21 -2.84
CA TRP A 95 -0.25 -3.02 -3.91
C TRP A 95 0.57 -4.28 -4.14
N GLY A 96 0.84 -4.55 -5.41
CA GLY A 96 1.32 -5.87 -5.83
C GLY A 96 0.22 -6.94 -5.66
N ASP A 97 0.37 -8.06 -6.35
CA ASP A 97 -0.69 -9.07 -6.45
C ASP A 97 -0.94 -9.85 -5.14
N SER A 98 -0.25 -9.54 -4.03
CA SER A 98 -0.47 -10.16 -2.70
C SER A 98 0.46 -9.70 -1.56
N GLU A 99 1.53 -8.93 -1.81
CA GLU A 99 2.61 -8.77 -0.81
C GLU A 99 2.44 -7.58 0.16
N GLY A 100 1.49 -6.67 -0.05
CA GLY A 100 1.32 -5.56 0.86
C GLY A 100 0.03 -4.76 0.70
N GLY A 101 -0.34 -4.11 1.80
CA GLY A 101 -1.45 -3.18 1.84
C GLY A 101 -1.35 -2.23 3.02
N TYR A 102 -2.09 -1.14 2.94
CA TYR A 102 -2.24 -0.15 4.00
C TYR A 102 -3.72 0.16 4.14
N GLY A 103 -4.20 0.30 5.38
CA GLY A 103 -5.60 0.56 5.68
C GLY A 103 -5.76 1.77 6.57
N LEU A 104 -6.82 2.54 6.32
CA LEU A 104 -7.25 3.62 7.22
C LEU A 104 -8.73 3.46 7.59
N PRO A 105 -9.09 3.76 8.84
CA PRO A 105 -10.47 3.70 9.28
C PRO A 105 -11.31 4.79 8.60
N VAL A 106 -12.58 4.48 8.37
CA VAL A 106 -13.60 5.40 7.85
C VAL A 106 -14.81 5.37 8.78
N THR A 107 -15.60 6.45 8.79
CA THR A 107 -16.66 6.64 9.80
C THR A 107 -17.93 5.85 9.51
N THR A 108 -18.09 5.32 8.28
CA THR A 108 -19.29 4.58 7.89
C THR A 108 -18.96 3.25 7.22
N PRO A 109 -19.71 2.18 7.53
CA PRO A 109 -19.68 0.93 6.77
C PRO A 109 -20.63 0.96 5.57
N ASN A 110 -21.53 1.96 5.49
CA ASN A 110 -22.61 2.04 4.50
C ASN A 110 -22.11 2.67 3.21
N MET A 111 -21.25 1.93 2.51
CA MET A 111 -20.72 2.33 1.21
C MET A 111 -21.09 1.30 0.14
N THR A 112 -21.52 1.76 -1.03
CA THR A 112 -21.75 0.95 -2.22
C THR A 112 -20.85 1.41 -3.36
N GLY A 113 -20.55 0.49 -4.27
CA GLY A 113 -19.66 0.73 -5.40
C GLY A 113 -18.17 0.57 -5.07
N SER A 114 -17.32 0.99 -5.99
CA SER A 114 -15.88 0.78 -5.91
C SER A 114 -15.13 1.95 -6.53
N PHE A 115 -14.00 2.30 -5.92
CA PHE A 115 -13.05 3.24 -6.51
C PHE A 115 -12.30 2.61 -7.68
N THR A 116 -12.21 3.34 -8.78
CA THR A 116 -11.43 2.96 -9.96
C THR A 116 -10.16 3.82 -10.04
N PRO A 117 -8.97 3.23 -9.83
CA PRO A 117 -7.69 3.92 -10.05
C PRO A 117 -7.58 4.47 -11.48
N GLY A 118 -7.06 5.68 -11.62
CA GLY A 118 -6.85 6.32 -12.93
C GLY A 118 -8.10 6.98 -13.53
N ALA A 119 -9.24 6.91 -12.83
CA ALA A 119 -10.47 7.58 -13.23
C ALA A 119 -10.83 8.71 -12.25
N VAL A 120 -11.74 9.56 -12.70
CA VAL A 120 -12.48 10.45 -11.81
C VAL A 120 -13.58 9.62 -11.16
N ASN A 121 -13.64 9.64 -9.83
CA ASN A 121 -14.64 8.91 -9.04
C ASN A 121 -15.60 9.93 -8.43
N ARG A 122 -16.89 9.69 -8.56
CA ARG A 122 -17.94 10.48 -7.94
C ARG A 122 -18.35 9.82 -6.63
N ILE A 123 -18.33 10.61 -5.56
CA ILE A 123 -18.77 10.22 -4.23
C ILE A 123 -20.05 10.99 -3.95
N THR A 124 -21.13 10.27 -3.67
CA THR A 124 -22.42 10.84 -3.30
C THR A 124 -22.92 10.25 -2.00
N ASN A 125 -23.69 11.01 -1.23
CA ASN A 125 -24.43 10.49 -0.08
C ASN A 125 -25.93 10.69 -0.29
N THR A 126 -26.66 9.58 -0.32
CA THR A 126 -28.12 9.55 -0.48
C THR A 126 -28.73 8.68 0.61
N ASN A 127 -29.56 9.27 1.47
CA ASN A 127 -30.18 8.63 2.62
C ASN A 127 -29.16 7.95 3.56
N GLY A 128 -27.99 8.57 3.76
CA GLY A 128 -26.92 8.01 4.60
C GLY A 128 -26.15 6.83 4.00
N ILE A 129 -26.36 6.51 2.71
CA ILE A 129 -25.58 5.52 1.95
C ILE A 129 -24.62 6.27 1.04
N ILE A 130 -23.32 6.01 1.20
CA ILE A 130 -22.30 6.56 0.32
C ILE A 130 -22.21 5.71 -0.94
N ASN A 131 -22.46 6.30 -2.11
CA ASN A 131 -22.24 5.63 -3.39
C ASN A 131 -20.97 6.17 -4.07
N VAL A 132 -20.14 5.25 -4.55
CA VAL A 132 -18.89 5.54 -5.26
C VAL A 132 -18.96 4.93 -6.66
N GLU A 133 -18.85 5.78 -7.68
CA GLU A 133 -18.88 5.34 -9.08
C GLU A 133 -17.80 6.06 -9.90
N ALA A 134 -17.22 5.36 -10.88
CA ALA A 134 -16.31 5.99 -11.82
C ALA A 134 -17.11 6.79 -12.86
N VAL A 135 -16.67 8.03 -13.11
CA VAL A 135 -17.21 8.88 -14.17
C VAL A 135 -16.24 8.82 -15.34
N THR A 136 -16.72 8.25 -16.44
CA THR A 136 -16.01 8.22 -17.74
C THR A 136 -16.01 9.59 -18.39
#